data_AF-A0A7V9C3U3-F1
#
_entry.id   AF-A0A7V9C3U3-F1
#
_cell.length_a   1.000
_cell.length_b   1.000
_cell.length_c   1.000
_cell.angle_alpha   90.00
_cell.angle_beta   90.00
_cell.angle_gamma   90.00
#
_symmetry.space_group_name_H-M   'P 1'
#
loop_
_entity.id
_entity.type
_entity.pdbx_description
1 polymer ?
#
loop_
_entity_poly.entity_id
_entity_poly.type
_entity_poly.pdbx_seq_one_letter_code
_entity_poly.pdbx_strand_id
1 'polypeptide(L)' 'HGLKRLWSRRINQEHRLIYSVDDEEILIVSCRFHYKR' A
#
# COMPACT_ATOMS: atom_id res chain seq x y z
N HIS A 1 14.42 3.13 -16.24
CA HIS A 1 12.97 3.13 -15.91
C HIS A 1 12.77 2.25 -14.68
N GLY A 2 12.69 2.86 -13.50
CA GLY A 2 12.53 2.16 -12.24
C GLY A 2 11.19 1.45 -12.19
N LEU A 3 11.21 0.12 -12.14
CA LEU A 3 10.00 -0.67 -11.91
C LEU A 3 9.57 -0.41 -10.46
N LYS A 4 8.55 0.42 -10.26
CA LYS A 4 7.94 0.64 -8.94
C LYS A 4 7.46 -0.70 -8.39
N ARG A 5 8.18 -1.27 -7.43
CA ARG A 5 7.79 -2.52 -6.78
C ARG A 5 6.62 -2.23 -5.85
N LEU A 6 5.46 -2.78 -6.19
CA LEU A 6 4.28 -2.73 -5.34
C LEU A 6 4.37 -3.84 -4.29
N TRP A 7 4.15 -3.46 -3.04
CA TRP A 7 4.10 -4.33 -1.89
C TRP A 7 2.65 -4.50 -1.44
N SER A 8 2.32 -5.71 -0.95
CA SER A 8 1.02 -6.03 -0.38
C SER A 8 1.18 -6.46 1.07
N ARG A 9 0.53 -5.76 1.99
CA ARG A 9 0.43 -6.15 3.40
C ARG A 9 -1.01 -6.47 3.74
N ARG A 10 -1.25 -7.62 4.40
CA ARG A 10 -2.57 -7.95 4.93
C ARG A 10 -2.85 -7.07 6.15
N ILE A 11 -3.96 -6.34 6.12
CA ILE A 11 -4.48 -5.61 7.29
C ILE A 11 -5.31 -6.58 8.14
N ASN A 12 -6.13 -7.39 7.49
CA ASN A 12 -6.87 -8.50 8.09
C ASN A 12 -6.97 -9.65 7.06
N GLN A 13 -7.88 -10.61 7.28
CA GLN A 13 -8.03 -11.77 6.38
C GLN A 13 -8.54 -11.38 4.97
N GLU A 14 -9.27 -10.27 4.85
CA GLU A 14 -9.94 -9.84 3.61
C GLU A 14 -9.24 -8.64 2.94
N HIS A 15 -8.72 -7.71 3.75
CA HIS A 15 -8.20 -6.42 3.31
C HIS A 15 -6.69 -6.42 3.17
N ARG A 16 -6.24 -5.79 2.08
CA ARG A 16 -4.83 -5.60 1.76
C ARG A 16 -4.52 -4.11 1.59
N LEU A 17 -3.44 -3.68 2.22
CA LEU A 17 -2.78 -2.43 1.93
C LEU A 17 -1.83 -2.66 0.77
N ILE A 18 -2.04 -1.93 -0.32
CA ILE A 18 -1.13 -1.94 -1.47
C ILE A 18 -0.39 -0.62 -1.49
N TYR A 19 0.94 -0.68 -1.47
CA TYR A 19 1.80 0.50 -1.40
C TYR A 19 3.10 0.28 -2.15
N SER A 20 3.77 1.36 -2.57
CA SER A 20 5.17 1.33 -2.98
C SER A 20 5.99 2.18 -2.03
N VAL A 21 7.24 1.77 -1.85
CA VAL A 21 8.24 2.52 -1.09
C VAL A 21 9.28 2.99 -2.07
N ASP A 22 9.52 4.29 -2.06
CA ASP A 22 10.69 4.94 -2.64
C ASP A 22 11.57 5.46 -1.49
N ASP A 23 12.77 5.95 -1.78
CA ASP A 23 13.71 6.39 -0.75
C ASP A 23 13.19 7.61 0.03
N GLU A 24 12.37 8.44 -0.60
CA GLU A 24 11.86 9.70 -0.04
C GLU A 24 10.38 9.63 0.37
N GLU A 25 9.62 8.70 -0.19
CA GLU A 25 8.16 8.66 -0.02
C GLU A 25 7.56 7.25 -0.03
N ILE A 26 6.40 7.15 0.63
CA ILE A 26 5.57 5.96 0.61
C ILE A 26 4.27 6.31 -0.10
N LEU A 27 4.00 5.67 -1.23
CA LEU A 27 2.77 5.85 -1.99
C LEU A 27 1.78 4.75 -1.64
N ILE A 28 0.63 5.12 -1.09
CA ILE A 28 -0.48 4.20 -0.83
C ILE A 28 -1.37 4.15 -2.07
N VAL A 29 -1.37 3.00 -2.75
CA VAL A 29 -2.12 2.79 -4.00
C VAL A 29 -3.55 2.33 -3.73
N SER A 30 -3.74 1.51 -2.69
CA SER A 30 -5.07 1.05 -2.30
C SER A 30 -5.14 0.71 -0.82
N CYS A 31 -6.17 1.24 -0.18
CA CYS A 31 -6.61 0.91 1.16
C CYS A 31 -8.13 1.13 1.22
N ARG A 32 -8.90 0.06 1.35
CA ARG A 32 -10.36 0.13 1.49
C ARG A 32 -10.75 -0.14 2.95
N PHE A 33 -11.60 0.71 3.51
CA PHE A 33 -12.23 0.57 4.83
C PHE A 33 -11.37 0.73 6.09
N HIS A 34 -10.05 0.97 6.00
CA HIS A 34 -9.20 1.07 7.20
C HIS A 34 -8.96 2.50 7.71
N TYR A 35 -9.27 3.51 6.91
CA TYR A 35 -9.31 4.90 7.40
C TYR A 35 -10.73 5.22 7.83
N LYS A 36 -11.02 4.98 9.11
CA LYS A 36 -12.16 5.65 9.75
C LYS A 36 -11.80 7.15 9.83
N ARG A 37 -12.78 7.99 9.52
CA ARG A 37 -12.69 9.44 9.74
C ARG A 37 -12.52 9.74 11.23
#